data_AF-A0A8T4JFQ5-F1
#
_entry.id   AF-A0A8T4JFQ5-F1
#
_cell.length_a   1.000
_cell.length_b   1.000
_cell.length_c   1.000
_cell.angle_alpha   90.00
_cell.angle_beta   90.00
_cell.angle_gamma   90.00
#
_symmetry.space_group_name_H-M   'P 1'
#
loop_
_entity.id
_entity.type
_entity.pdbx_description
1 polymer ?
#
loop_
_entity_poly.entity_id
_entity_poly.type
_entity_poly.pdbx_seq_one_letter_code
_entity_poly.pdbx_strand_id
1 'polypeptide(L)'
;MPNDKEKQQGKLVDIDTSGPGAEVSIPEEKKQEAEPEIEVKDEKTTEDVAKPDDAPAESDKQPDVQESKPQDEKLEEYSDSVKKRIAKLTKKWREAERQKDAAVEYAQSVEHKRKQWESRYAKLDSTYLKDSETRAKSQLDAVKGKLAAAIEGGDTAKQVEAQAELSTLTSDVRNIESEKLRREEYTREPRTPAYGGGTPEKTPTLPQVDE
;
A
#
# COMPACT_ATOMS: atom_id res chain seq x y z
N MET A 1 8.18 31.39 49.17
CA MET A 1 6.93 30.86 48.59
C MET A 1 7.19 30.59 47.10
N PRO A 2 6.61 29.54 46.51
CA PRO A 2 6.94 29.09 45.16
C PRO A 2 6.06 29.74 44.09
N ASN A 3 6.46 29.58 42.83
CA ASN A 3 5.57 29.03 41.80
C ASN A 3 6.38 28.64 40.56
N ASP A 4 6.55 27.33 40.37
CA ASP A 4 6.96 26.74 39.11
C ASP A 4 5.89 26.95 38.04
N LYS A 5 6.33 27.04 36.77
CA LYS A 5 5.54 26.54 35.64
C LYS A 5 6.44 26.26 34.45
N GLU A 6 6.83 25.00 34.33
CA GLU A 6 7.27 24.46 33.06
C GLU A 6 6.17 24.64 32.01
N LYS A 7 6.56 24.86 30.75
CA LYS A 7 6.14 23.89 29.73
C LYS A 7 7.09 23.85 28.55
N GLN A 8 7.46 22.63 28.21
CA GLN A 8 8.31 22.28 27.08
C GLN A 8 7.67 22.77 25.78
N GLN A 9 8.45 23.48 24.95
CA GLN A 9 8.21 23.54 23.51
C GLN A 9 9.27 22.66 22.85
N GLY A 10 8.83 21.70 22.03
CA GLY A 10 9.72 20.71 21.45
C GLY A 10 10.71 21.34 20.48
N LYS A 11 11.96 20.88 20.49
CA LYS A 11 12.89 21.15 19.40
C LYS A 11 12.37 20.45 18.15
N LEU A 12 11.73 21.20 17.26
CA LEU A 12 11.59 20.79 15.88
C LEU A 12 13.01 20.64 15.30
N VAL A 13 13.25 19.58 14.55
CA VAL A 13 14.54 19.32 13.91
C VAL A 13 14.42 19.76 12.46
N ASP A 14 15.29 20.66 12.02
CA ASP A 14 15.29 21.15 10.64
C ASP A 14 15.56 20.00 9.67
N ILE A 15 14.74 19.93 8.61
CA ILE A 15 14.83 18.87 7.61
C ILE A 15 15.92 19.27 6.61
N ASP A 16 17.06 18.58 6.63
CA ASP A 16 18.15 18.86 5.70
C ASP A 16 17.77 18.44 4.27
N THR A 17 17.49 19.45 3.44
CA THR A 17 17.25 19.28 1.99
C THR A 17 18.45 19.75 1.15
N SER A 18 19.66 19.83 1.70
CA SER A 18 20.88 20.29 1.02
C SER A 18 21.47 19.27 0.01
N GLY A 19 20.65 18.33 -0.48
CA GLY A 19 21.00 17.50 -1.64
C GLY A 19 20.89 18.31 -2.94
N PRO A 20 21.75 18.08 -3.95
CA PRO A 20 21.67 18.79 -5.23
C PRO A 20 20.37 18.43 -5.95
N GLY A 21 19.43 19.37 -5.99
CA GLY A 21 18.14 19.22 -6.67
C GLY A 21 18.32 19.07 -8.18
N ALA A 22 17.59 18.14 -8.79
CA ALA A 22 17.56 17.99 -10.24
C ALA A 22 16.59 19.03 -10.85
N GLU A 23 17.13 20.05 -11.52
CA GLU A 23 16.33 21.02 -12.28
C GLU A 23 15.71 20.36 -13.52
N VAL A 24 14.49 19.85 -13.39
CA VAL A 24 13.69 19.36 -14.51
C VAL A 24 12.99 20.53 -15.18
N SER A 25 13.69 21.18 -16.12
CA SER A 25 13.12 22.25 -16.94
C SER A 25 12.07 21.70 -17.91
N ILE A 26 10.79 21.96 -17.64
CA ILE A 26 9.68 21.71 -18.55
C ILE A 26 9.31 23.05 -19.22
N PRO A 27 9.31 23.17 -20.56
CA PRO A 27 8.97 24.42 -21.24
C PRO A 27 7.49 24.78 -21.06
N GLU A 28 7.20 26.06 -20.81
CA GLU A 28 5.84 26.57 -20.70
C GLU A 28 5.13 26.62 -22.08
N GLU A 29 3.97 25.97 -22.19
CA GLU A 29 2.89 26.47 -23.04
C GLU A 29 1.66 26.77 -22.18
N LYS A 30 1.07 27.96 -22.38
CA LYS A 30 0.03 28.52 -21.51
C LYS A 30 -1.34 27.93 -21.82
N LYS A 31 -2.05 27.42 -20.80
CA LYS A 31 -3.46 27.80 -20.60
C LYS A 31 -4.03 27.53 -19.20
N GLN A 32 -4.94 28.43 -18.86
CA GLN A 32 -5.94 28.44 -17.79
C GLN A 32 -6.57 27.06 -17.51
N GLU A 33 -6.75 26.58 -16.26
CA GLU A 33 -7.42 27.15 -15.05
C GLU A 33 -8.84 26.58 -14.88
N ALA A 34 -9.30 26.52 -13.63
CA ALA A 34 -10.58 25.99 -13.12
C ALA A 34 -10.70 24.46 -12.92
N GLU A 35 -11.25 24.09 -11.76
CA GLU A 35 -11.59 22.74 -11.32
C GLU A 35 -13.06 22.41 -11.66
N PRO A 36 -13.44 21.13 -11.80
CA PRO A 36 -14.84 20.71 -11.83
C PRO A 36 -15.32 20.27 -10.44
N GLU A 37 -15.91 21.20 -9.67
CA GLU A 37 -16.77 20.83 -8.53
C GLU A 37 -18.03 20.10 -9.03
N ILE A 38 -18.54 19.14 -8.26
CA ILE A 38 -19.67 18.28 -8.66
C ILE A 38 -20.89 18.62 -7.79
N GLU A 39 -21.80 19.46 -8.31
CA GLU A 39 -23.16 19.59 -7.79
C GLU A 39 -24.20 19.04 -8.77
N VAL A 40 -25.22 18.39 -8.23
CA VAL A 40 -26.36 17.82 -8.98
C VAL A 40 -27.59 18.68 -8.72
N LYS A 41 -28.26 19.13 -9.78
CA LYS A 41 -29.59 19.75 -9.65
C LYS A 41 -30.48 19.52 -10.87
N ASP A 42 -31.75 19.23 -10.58
CA ASP A 42 -32.80 18.92 -11.54
C ASP A 42 -33.38 20.14 -12.30
N GLU A 43 -34.18 19.77 -13.30
CA GLU A 43 -35.41 20.42 -13.77
C GLU A 43 -35.39 21.17 -15.14
N LYS A 44 -36.33 20.75 -16.00
CA LYS A 44 -36.92 21.42 -17.19
C LYS A 44 -36.01 22.05 -18.25
N THR A 45 -36.19 21.56 -19.48
CA THR A 45 -36.52 22.44 -20.62
C THR A 45 -37.53 21.73 -21.53
N THR A 46 -38.60 22.45 -21.87
CA THR A 46 -39.62 22.14 -22.88
C THR A 46 -40.00 23.47 -23.57
N GLU A 47 -40.66 23.41 -24.73
CA GLU A 47 -41.00 24.55 -25.63
C GLU A 47 -39.80 25.11 -26.44
N ASP A 48 -39.92 25.57 -27.69
CA ASP A 48 -40.81 25.26 -28.84
C ASP A 48 -40.06 25.79 -30.14
N VAL A 49 -40.50 25.86 -31.41
CA VAL A 49 -41.81 25.76 -32.10
C VAL A 49 -41.65 25.06 -33.45
N ALA A 50 -42.47 24.04 -33.73
CA ALA A 50 -42.86 23.65 -35.09
C ALA A 50 -44.17 22.83 -35.07
N LYS A 51 -45.26 23.41 -35.57
CA LYS A 51 -46.63 22.87 -35.45
C LYS A 51 -47.03 22.05 -36.70
N PRO A 52 -47.73 20.90 -36.56
CA PRO A 52 -48.18 20.09 -37.70
C PRO A 52 -49.51 20.60 -38.27
N ASP A 53 -49.84 20.18 -39.49
CA ASP A 53 -51.25 19.88 -39.86
C ASP A 53 -51.39 18.94 -41.07
N ASP A 54 -52.61 18.40 -41.20
CA ASP A 54 -53.33 17.83 -42.35
C ASP A 54 -52.96 16.46 -43.00
N ALA A 55 -54.03 15.72 -43.29
CA ALA A 55 -54.18 14.46 -44.05
C ALA A 55 -55.69 14.14 -44.17
N PRO A 56 -56.18 13.26 -45.08
CA PRO A 56 -55.50 12.49 -46.14
C PRO A 56 -56.16 12.63 -47.55
N ALA A 57 -55.57 12.03 -48.59
CA ALA A 57 -56.26 11.71 -49.85
C ALA A 57 -55.63 10.49 -50.56
N GLU A 58 -56.42 9.80 -51.39
CA GLU A 58 -56.05 8.55 -52.07
C GLU A 58 -55.25 8.76 -53.37
N SER A 59 -54.42 7.77 -53.74
CA SER A 59 -54.37 7.29 -55.12
C SER A 59 -53.83 5.86 -55.22
N ASP A 60 -54.62 5.01 -55.86
CA ASP A 60 -54.39 3.59 -56.16
C ASP A 60 -53.12 3.32 -57.00
N LYS A 61 -52.38 2.24 -56.68
CA LYS A 61 -51.82 1.29 -57.67
C LYS A 61 -51.21 0.01 -57.05
N GLN A 62 -51.92 -1.11 -57.27
CA GLN A 62 -51.48 -2.51 -57.45
C GLN A 62 -50.25 -3.07 -56.66
N PRO A 63 -50.41 -4.19 -55.93
CA PRO A 63 -49.29 -4.97 -55.41
C PRO A 63 -48.72 -5.95 -56.47
N ASP A 64 -47.40 -6.14 -56.50
CA ASP A 64 -46.78 -7.29 -57.19
C ASP A 64 -45.50 -7.77 -56.47
N VAL A 65 -45.26 -9.08 -56.58
CA VAL A 65 -44.39 -9.97 -55.80
C VAL A 65 -42.98 -9.46 -55.41
N GLN A 66 -42.68 -9.33 -54.11
CA GLN A 66 -41.39 -9.79 -53.53
C GLN A 66 -41.38 -10.01 -51.99
N GLU A 67 -42.16 -10.98 -51.52
CA GLU A 67 -42.32 -11.31 -50.09
C GLU A 67 -41.16 -12.18 -49.54
N SER A 68 -39.98 -11.57 -49.29
CA SER A 68 -38.90 -12.19 -48.49
C SER A 68 -37.94 -11.20 -47.81
N LYS A 69 -37.58 -10.10 -48.49
CA LYS A 69 -36.53 -9.15 -48.09
C LYS A 69 -36.59 -8.60 -46.64
N PRO A 70 -37.75 -8.15 -46.10
CA PRO A 70 -37.78 -7.46 -44.80
C PRO A 70 -37.67 -8.39 -43.57
N GLN A 71 -37.37 -9.69 -43.77
CA GLN A 71 -36.91 -10.60 -42.72
C GLN A 71 -35.39 -10.85 -42.80
N ASP A 72 -34.84 -11.04 -44.01
CA ASP A 72 -33.40 -11.26 -44.20
C ASP A 72 -32.56 -10.08 -43.69
N GLU A 73 -32.97 -8.84 -43.98
CA GLU A 73 -32.31 -7.62 -43.48
C GLU A 73 -32.25 -7.59 -41.93
N LYS A 74 -33.33 -8.01 -41.26
CA LYS A 74 -33.42 -8.06 -39.79
C LYS A 74 -32.61 -9.21 -39.19
N LEU A 75 -32.50 -10.33 -39.90
CA LEU A 75 -31.62 -11.45 -39.51
C LEU A 75 -30.15 -11.05 -39.64
N GLU A 76 -29.79 -10.28 -40.67
CA GLU A 76 -28.44 -9.74 -40.84
C GLU A 76 -28.11 -8.70 -39.76
N GLU A 77 -28.99 -7.73 -39.48
CA GLU A 77 -28.84 -6.79 -38.36
C GLU A 77 -28.67 -7.51 -37.01
N TYR A 78 -29.49 -8.53 -36.74
CA TYR A 78 -29.40 -9.32 -35.51
C TYR A 78 -28.07 -10.07 -35.43
N SER A 79 -27.67 -10.74 -36.51
CA SER A 79 -26.38 -11.43 -36.64
C SER A 79 -25.21 -10.48 -36.37
N ASP A 80 -25.27 -9.27 -36.93
CA ASP A 80 -24.27 -8.23 -36.71
C ASP A 80 -24.26 -7.69 -35.27
N SER A 81 -25.43 -7.54 -34.64
CA SER A 81 -25.54 -7.18 -33.23
C SER A 81 -24.89 -8.23 -32.31
N VAL A 82 -25.02 -9.51 -32.65
CA VAL A 82 -24.40 -10.64 -31.95
C VAL A 82 -22.89 -10.65 -32.19
N LYS A 83 -22.41 -10.52 -33.44
CA LYS A 83 -20.97 -10.37 -33.76
C LYS A 83 -20.32 -9.23 -32.96
N LYS A 84 -20.96 -8.05 -32.95
CA LYS A 84 -20.52 -6.85 -32.20
C LYS A 84 -20.49 -7.10 -30.69
N ARG A 85 -21.47 -7.84 -30.14
CA ARG A 85 -21.51 -8.23 -28.71
C ARG A 85 -20.40 -9.23 -28.36
N ILE A 86 -20.19 -10.26 -29.18
CA ILE A 86 -19.12 -11.25 -29.01
C ILE A 86 -17.75 -10.55 -29.04
N ALA A 87 -17.46 -9.75 -30.07
CA ALA A 87 -16.20 -9.01 -30.16
C ALA A 87 -15.95 -8.09 -28.94
N LYS A 88 -17.00 -7.44 -28.41
CA LYS A 88 -16.91 -6.63 -27.19
C LYS A 88 -16.64 -7.47 -25.94
N LEU A 89 -17.21 -8.67 -25.84
CA LEU A 89 -16.93 -9.64 -24.76
C LEU A 89 -15.52 -10.21 -24.86
N THR A 90 -15.07 -10.68 -26.03
CA THR A 90 -13.71 -11.20 -26.22
C THR A 90 -12.64 -10.12 -25.97
N LYS A 91 -12.88 -8.87 -26.38
CA LYS A 91 -11.99 -7.75 -26.03
C LYS A 91 -11.94 -7.51 -24.52
N LYS A 92 -13.09 -7.52 -23.83
CA LYS A 92 -13.13 -7.42 -22.36
C LYS A 92 -12.44 -8.60 -21.67
N TRP A 93 -12.56 -9.81 -22.20
CA TRP A 93 -11.98 -11.03 -21.64
C TRP A 93 -10.45 -11.00 -21.69
N ARG A 94 -9.85 -10.74 -22.86
CA ARG A 94 -8.39 -10.58 -23.01
C ARG A 94 -7.83 -9.41 -22.20
N GLU A 95 -8.62 -8.34 -22.04
CA GLU A 95 -8.22 -7.21 -21.20
C GLU A 95 -8.24 -7.58 -19.71
N ALA A 96 -9.28 -8.27 -19.25
CA ALA A 96 -9.38 -8.77 -17.88
C ALA A 96 -8.34 -9.86 -17.57
N GLU A 97 -7.91 -10.65 -18.57
CA GLU A 97 -6.82 -11.61 -18.48
C GLU A 97 -5.48 -10.88 -18.21
N ARG A 98 -5.08 -9.94 -19.09
CA ARG A 98 -3.87 -9.12 -18.86
C ARG A 98 -3.88 -8.35 -17.54
N GLN A 99 -5.05 -7.88 -17.09
CA GLN A 99 -5.20 -7.21 -15.80
C GLN A 99 -5.06 -8.16 -14.61
N LYS A 100 -5.50 -9.42 -14.72
CA LYS A 100 -5.22 -10.46 -13.71
C LYS A 100 -3.74 -10.80 -13.66
N ASP A 101 -3.11 -11.01 -14.81
CA ASP A 101 -1.70 -11.40 -14.89
C ASP A 101 -0.81 -10.30 -14.27
N ALA A 102 -1.01 -9.04 -14.67
CA ALA A 102 -0.30 -7.90 -14.08
C ALA A 102 -0.56 -7.73 -12.57
N ALA A 103 -1.78 -8.02 -12.08
CA ALA A 103 -2.08 -7.99 -10.65
C ALA A 103 -1.40 -9.15 -9.88
N VAL A 104 -1.31 -10.34 -10.49
CA VAL A 104 -0.61 -11.51 -9.94
C VAL A 104 0.90 -11.28 -9.92
N GLU A 105 1.50 -10.76 -10.99
CA GLU A 105 2.91 -10.36 -11.03
C GLU A 105 3.22 -9.30 -9.98
N TYR A 106 2.37 -8.26 -9.85
CA TYR A 106 2.52 -7.25 -8.80
C TYR A 106 2.49 -7.87 -7.41
N ALA A 107 1.48 -8.70 -7.10
CA ALA A 107 1.34 -9.37 -5.81
C ALA A 107 2.51 -10.30 -5.50
N GLN A 108 3.00 -11.07 -6.48
CA GLN A 108 4.22 -11.87 -6.35
C GLN A 108 5.45 -11.00 -6.08
N SER A 109 5.60 -9.85 -6.76
CA SER A 109 6.70 -8.92 -6.52
C SER A 109 6.66 -8.31 -5.11
N VAL A 110 5.46 -8.02 -4.59
CA VAL A 110 5.24 -7.49 -3.24
C VAL A 110 5.53 -8.56 -2.19
N GLU A 111 5.05 -9.80 -2.36
CA GLU A 111 5.40 -10.92 -1.47
C GLU A 111 6.89 -11.24 -1.48
N HIS A 112 7.55 -11.17 -2.64
CA HIS A 112 9.00 -11.37 -2.73
C HIS A 112 9.75 -10.26 -1.98
N LYS A 113 9.38 -9.00 -2.18
CA LYS A 113 9.92 -7.86 -1.41
C LYS A 113 9.66 -8.03 0.09
N ARG A 114 8.45 -8.40 0.50
CA ARG A 114 8.08 -8.63 1.92
C ARG A 114 8.98 -9.69 2.55
N LYS A 115 9.17 -10.83 1.89
CA LYS A 115 10.07 -11.92 2.34
C LYS A 115 11.54 -11.50 2.41
N GLN A 116 12.01 -10.68 1.47
CA GLN A 116 13.36 -10.09 1.56
C GLN A 116 13.50 -9.15 2.77
N TRP A 117 12.54 -8.26 3.00
CA TRP A 117 12.54 -7.34 4.14
C TRP A 117 12.43 -8.09 5.47
N GLU A 118 11.53 -9.06 5.58
CA GLU A 118 11.36 -9.97 6.72
C GLU A 118 12.67 -10.72 7.03
N SER A 119 13.35 -11.28 6.02
CA SER A 119 14.65 -11.93 6.21
C SER A 119 15.76 -10.96 6.65
N ARG A 120 15.77 -9.72 6.13
CA ARG A 120 16.74 -8.68 6.54
C ARG A 120 16.50 -8.22 7.97
N TYR A 121 15.24 -7.95 8.31
CA TYR A 121 14.80 -7.50 9.63
C TYR A 121 15.09 -8.56 10.71
N ALA A 122 14.67 -9.81 10.49
CA ALA A 122 14.92 -10.91 11.42
C ALA A 122 16.42 -11.19 11.65
N LYS A 123 17.29 -10.89 10.67
CA LYS A 123 18.75 -10.90 10.81
C LYS A 123 19.27 -9.71 11.61
N LEU A 124 18.82 -8.49 11.29
CA LEU A 124 19.24 -7.25 11.95
C LEU A 124 18.97 -7.28 13.47
N ASP A 125 17.77 -7.68 13.88
CA ASP A 125 17.39 -7.86 15.28
C ASP A 125 18.27 -8.92 15.98
N SER A 126 18.58 -10.01 15.26
CA SER A 126 19.41 -11.12 15.76
C SER A 126 20.87 -10.71 15.93
N THR A 127 21.42 -9.87 15.06
CA THR A 127 22.77 -9.29 15.23
C THR A 127 22.78 -8.24 16.34
N TYR A 128 21.82 -7.31 16.35
CA TYR A 128 21.75 -6.24 17.34
C TYR A 128 21.67 -6.78 18.79
N LEU A 129 20.84 -7.79 19.05
CA LEU A 129 20.72 -8.42 20.38
C LEU A 129 21.96 -9.23 20.81
N LYS A 130 22.79 -9.67 19.87
CA LYS A 130 24.09 -10.34 20.15
C LYS A 130 25.21 -9.33 20.37
N ASP A 131 25.25 -8.29 19.56
CA ASP A 131 26.25 -7.23 19.65
C ASP A 131 26.05 -6.40 20.93
N SER A 132 24.80 -6.13 21.32
CA SER A 132 24.46 -5.49 22.60
C SER A 132 24.79 -6.38 23.79
N GLU A 133 24.51 -7.68 23.76
CA GLU A 133 24.94 -8.64 24.79
C GLU A 133 26.47 -8.67 24.93
N THR A 134 27.20 -8.77 23.81
CA THR A 134 28.66 -8.87 23.80
C THR A 134 29.29 -7.58 24.32
N ARG A 135 28.75 -6.42 23.91
CA ARG A 135 29.15 -5.11 24.43
C ARG A 135 28.88 -4.98 25.92
N ALA A 136 27.67 -5.31 26.38
CA ALA A 136 27.28 -5.20 27.78
C ALA A 136 28.14 -6.11 28.68
N LYS A 137 28.40 -7.36 28.27
CA LYS A 137 29.33 -8.26 28.99
C LYS A 137 30.75 -7.70 29.04
N SER A 138 31.29 -7.23 27.92
CA SER A 138 32.62 -6.62 27.86
C SER A 138 32.74 -5.37 28.75
N GLN A 139 31.70 -4.52 28.78
CA GLN A 139 31.62 -3.37 29.68
C GLN A 139 31.53 -3.83 31.15
N LEU A 140 30.81 -4.89 31.46
CA LEU A 140 30.61 -5.38 32.83
C LEU A 140 31.91 -5.96 33.39
N ASP A 141 32.66 -6.70 32.57
CA ASP A 141 33.98 -7.21 32.96
C ASP A 141 35.03 -6.09 33.05
N ALA A 142 34.93 -5.03 32.24
CA ALA A 142 35.73 -3.82 32.42
C ALA A 142 35.40 -3.06 33.73
N VAL A 143 34.12 -2.91 34.09
CA VAL A 143 33.68 -2.26 35.34
C VAL A 143 34.04 -3.09 36.57
N LYS A 144 33.93 -4.43 36.52
CA LYS A 144 34.51 -5.32 37.54
C LYS A 144 36.01 -5.09 37.71
N GLY A 145 36.74 -4.93 36.60
CA GLY A 145 38.17 -4.61 36.61
C GLY A 145 38.47 -3.26 37.28
N LYS A 146 37.72 -2.20 36.95
CA LYS A 146 37.79 -0.90 37.65
C LYS A 146 37.56 -1.06 39.15
N LEU A 147 36.52 -1.79 39.54
CA LEU A 147 36.13 -1.99 40.94
C LEU A 147 37.22 -2.76 41.71
N ALA A 148 37.79 -3.82 41.14
CA ALA A 148 38.90 -4.56 41.74
C ALA A 148 40.12 -3.64 41.95
N ALA A 149 40.54 -2.89 40.92
CA ALA A 149 41.65 -1.95 41.03
C ALA A 149 41.39 -0.81 42.04
N ALA A 150 40.13 -0.36 42.19
CA ALA A 150 39.74 0.63 43.18
C ALA A 150 39.73 0.07 44.62
N ILE A 151 39.46 -1.22 44.80
CA ILE A 151 39.59 -1.94 46.07
C ILE A 151 41.08 -2.12 46.43
N GLU A 152 41.89 -2.61 45.50
CA GLU A 152 43.34 -2.79 45.67
C GLU A 152 44.08 -1.46 45.95
N GLY A 153 43.68 -0.38 45.26
CA GLY A 153 44.21 0.97 45.49
C GLY A 153 43.63 1.70 46.72
N GLY A 154 42.68 1.10 47.45
CA GLY A 154 42.03 1.73 48.61
C GLY A 154 41.19 2.97 48.31
N ASP A 155 40.86 3.24 47.05
CA ASP A 155 40.17 4.44 46.59
C ASP A 155 38.65 4.30 46.74
N THR A 156 38.13 4.76 47.89
CA THR A 156 36.70 4.67 48.23
C THR A 156 35.80 5.48 47.29
N ALA A 157 36.31 6.55 46.66
CA ALA A 157 35.54 7.31 45.69
C ALA A 157 35.33 6.51 44.39
N LYS A 158 36.42 5.94 43.84
CA LYS A 158 36.35 5.06 42.66
C LYS A 158 35.57 3.77 42.93
N GLN A 159 35.57 3.25 44.16
CA GLN A 159 34.75 2.10 44.54
C GLN A 159 33.25 2.42 44.42
N VAL A 160 32.79 3.57 44.92
CA VAL A 160 31.39 3.99 44.80
C VAL A 160 31.02 4.29 43.35
N GLU A 161 31.89 4.95 42.59
CA GLU A 161 31.71 5.21 41.16
C GLU A 161 31.56 3.92 40.35
N ALA A 162 32.48 2.95 40.52
CA ALA A 162 32.42 1.67 39.82
C ALA A 162 31.22 0.80 40.28
N GLN A 163 30.77 0.91 41.53
CA GLN A 163 29.52 0.28 41.98
C GLN A 163 28.27 0.89 41.33
N ALA A 164 28.26 2.21 41.11
CA ALA A 164 27.19 2.88 40.39
C ALA A 164 27.14 2.46 38.90
N GLU A 165 28.29 2.47 38.21
CA GLU A 165 28.42 1.96 36.84
C GLU A 165 27.97 0.49 36.71
N LEU A 166 28.33 -0.34 37.69
CA LEU A 166 27.93 -1.75 37.74
C LEU A 166 26.41 -1.89 37.87
N SER A 167 25.76 -1.03 38.67
CA SER A 167 24.30 -1.05 38.89
C SER A 167 23.51 -0.62 37.66
N THR A 168 23.95 0.43 36.94
CA THR A 168 23.32 0.84 35.68
C THR A 168 23.45 -0.26 34.64
N LEU A 169 24.67 -0.78 34.44
CA LEU A 169 24.93 -1.78 33.40
C LEU A 169 24.29 -3.14 33.69
N THR A 170 24.12 -3.51 34.97
CA THR A 170 23.34 -4.71 35.35
C THR A 170 21.86 -4.54 34.99
N SER A 171 21.33 -3.32 35.00
CA SER A 171 19.97 -3.04 34.52
C SER A 171 19.90 -3.15 32.99
N ASP A 172 20.90 -2.66 32.26
CA ASP A 172 20.96 -2.79 30.79
C ASP A 172 21.05 -4.25 30.34
N VAL A 173 21.82 -5.10 31.03
CA VAL A 173 21.87 -6.55 30.76
C VAL A 173 20.50 -7.19 30.95
N ARG A 174 19.78 -6.88 32.05
CA ARG A 174 18.42 -7.38 32.27
C ARG A 174 17.43 -6.91 31.19
N ASN A 175 17.58 -5.68 30.72
CA ASN A 175 16.76 -5.15 29.62
C ASN A 175 17.01 -5.97 28.33
N ILE A 176 18.27 -6.22 27.96
CA ILE A 176 18.65 -7.05 26.81
C ILE A 176 18.14 -8.50 26.95
N GLU A 177 18.21 -9.08 28.16
CA GLU A 177 17.67 -10.41 28.45
C GLU A 177 16.13 -10.46 28.33
N SER A 178 15.42 -9.42 28.79
CA SER A 178 13.96 -9.32 28.66
C SER A 178 13.51 -9.16 27.19
N GLU A 179 14.25 -8.38 26.39
CA GLU A 179 14.00 -8.20 24.96
C GLU A 179 14.25 -9.49 24.17
N LYS A 180 15.27 -10.27 24.54
CA LYS A 180 15.47 -11.63 23.99
C LYS A 180 14.31 -12.56 24.33
N LEU A 181 13.86 -12.59 25.59
CA LEU A 181 12.74 -13.44 26.00
C LEU A 181 11.44 -13.06 25.27
N ARG A 182 11.14 -11.77 25.16
CA ARG A 182 10.01 -11.25 24.38
C ARG A 182 10.12 -11.62 22.89
N ARG A 183 11.33 -11.58 22.32
CA ARG A 183 11.58 -12.02 20.94
C ARG A 183 11.37 -13.53 20.78
N GLU A 184 11.78 -14.36 21.74
CA GLU A 184 11.49 -15.80 21.71
C GLU A 184 9.99 -16.07 21.74
N GLU A 185 9.23 -15.38 22.61
CA GLU A 185 7.76 -15.45 22.67
C GLU A 185 7.12 -15.07 21.33
N TYR A 186 7.51 -13.92 20.74
CA TYR A 186 7.06 -13.51 19.39
C TYR A 186 7.44 -14.50 18.27
N THR A 187 8.50 -15.29 18.42
CA THR A 187 8.84 -16.35 17.44
C THR A 187 8.12 -17.68 17.68
N ARG A 188 7.50 -17.87 18.86
CA ARG A 188 6.72 -19.08 19.20
C ARG A 188 5.23 -18.90 18.89
N GLU A 189 4.69 -17.68 19.00
CA GLU A 189 3.35 -17.36 18.52
C GLU A 189 3.38 -16.85 17.07
N PRO A 190 2.95 -17.63 16.06
CA PRO A 190 2.81 -17.15 14.69
C PRO A 190 1.58 -16.23 14.58
N ARG A 191 1.72 -14.99 15.07
CA ARG A 191 0.72 -13.94 14.87
C ARG A 191 0.71 -13.56 13.39
N THR A 192 -0.24 -14.12 12.65
CA THR A 192 -0.61 -13.56 11.34
C THR A 192 -0.99 -12.09 11.57
N PRO A 193 -0.52 -11.15 10.72
CA PRO A 193 -1.00 -9.80 10.80
C PRO A 193 -2.50 -9.82 10.53
N ALA A 194 -3.30 -9.36 11.50
CA ALA A 194 -4.75 -9.35 11.43
C ALA A 194 -5.24 -8.26 10.47
N TYR A 195 -4.99 -8.47 9.18
CA TYR A 195 -5.54 -7.66 8.11
C TYR A 195 -7.07 -7.84 8.11
N GLY A 196 -7.81 -6.74 8.22
CA GLY A 196 -9.26 -6.78 8.49
C GLY A 196 -10.13 -7.41 7.39
N GLY A 197 -9.55 -7.68 6.23
CA GLY A 197 -10.06 -8.64 5.27
C GLY A 197 -9.10 -9.82 5.20
N GLY A 198 -9.61 -11.05 5.42
CA GLY A 198 -8.82 -12.26 5.30
C GLY A 198 -8.24 -12.42 3.88
N THR A 199 -7.15 -13.16 3.75
CA THR A 199 -6.59 -13.52 2.43
C THR A 199 -7.69 -14.15 1.58
N PRO A 200 -7.98 -13.63 0.37
CA PRO A 200 -9.02 -14.22 -0.45
C PRO A 200 -8.69 -15.69 -0.71
N GLU A 201 -9.66 -16.57 -0.48
CA GLU A 201 -9.55 -17.96 -0.91
C GLU A 201 -9.27 -18.00 -2.41
N LYS A 202 -8.52 -19.02 -2.85
CA LYS A 202 -8.02 -19.15 -4.23
C LYS A 202 -9.13 -18.79 -5.23
N THR A 203 -8.93 -17.70 -5.97
CA THR A 203 -9.87 -17.29 -7.03
C THR A 203 -10.12 -18.50 -7.94
N PRO A 204 -11.39 -18.89 -8.16
CA PRO A 204 -11.69 -20.14 -8.85
C PRO A 204 -11.04 -20.16 -10.22
N THR A 205 -10.30 -21.21 -10.52
CA THR A 205 -9.70 -21.45 -11.83
C THR A 205 -10.82 -21.42 -12.85
N LEU A 206 -10.74 -20.52 -13.84
CA LEU A 206 -11.66 -20.58 -14.97
C LEU A 206 -11.43 -21.90 -15.70
N PRO A 207 -12.50 -22.57 -16.20
CA PRO A 207 -12.31 -23.73 -17.05
C PRO A 207 -11.49 -23.33 -18.27
N GLN A 208 -10.47 -24.11 -18.59
CA GLN A 208 -9.78 -23.98 -19.86
C GLN A 208 -10.80 -24.30 -20.97
N VAL A 209 -10.85 -23.44 -21.98
CA VAL A 209 -11.60 -23.74 -23.20
C VAL A 209 -10.63 -24.51 -24.08
N ASP A 210 -10.78 -25.83 -24.11
CA ASP A 210 -10.04 -26.69 -25.04
C ASP A 210 -10.42 -26.33 -26.49
N GLU A 211 -9.42 -26.31 -27.39
CA GLU A 211 -9.58 -26.05 -28.84
C GLU A 211 -9.93 -27.32 -29.64
#